data_AF-A0A9D6P393-F1
#
_entry.id   AF-A0A9D6P393-F1
#
_cell.length_a   1.000
_cell.length_b   1.000
_cell.length_c   1.000
_cell.angle_alpha   90.00
_cell.angle_beta   90.00
_cell.angle_gamma   90.00
#
_symmetry.space_group_name_H-M   'P 1'
#
loop_
_entity.id
_entity.type
_entity.pdbx_description
1 polymer ?
#
loop_
_entity_poly.entity_id
_entity_poly.type
_entity_poly.pdbx_seq_one_letter_code
_entity_poly.pdbx_strand_id
1 'polypeptide(L)'
;MAKKLNRKIERLRKQYPHVDPIVFIHSVRDRGQEVQPKITYIAVERADAELLFRRGRGTGPNGWIMSSDRPDQVAQNREFAYLFNQPSDSPREPDMLEGLWWYETEPYFVRDLFRKYPGRDFSMVAWVDQYDWHHRNPPEIRESGSEFGKFIERELRITLYLRPEVGWETLFARANFMDHARLHSKFLLESVLETDSPTCMDYRAANAVLAEITAAFAREVLAKGLEVIIDTSTKRGMSGQFGPVTLMSWVMCGRVVLTFREGDDDFSVIGEEHNLAGNIGWQSVDATLPDVRRMVGHVTRVWKETAPEHRPALYRDDEQVGLLY
;
A
#
# COMPACT_ATOMS: atom_id res chain seq x y z
N MET A 1 10.95 9.68 -26.10
CA MET A 1 10.14 9.79 -24.87
C MET A 1 10.84 10.63 -23.79
N ALA A 2 12.11 10.37 -23.46
CA ALA A 2 12.88 11.10 -22.42
C ALA A 2 12.89 12.64 -22.53
N LYS A 3 13.06 13.21 -23.74
CA LYS A 3 13.03 14.68 -23.94
C LYS A 3 11.69 15.34 -23.53
N LYS A 4 10.56 14.64 -23.68
CA LYS A 4 9.23 15.15 -23.30
C LYS A 4 9.04 15.12 -21.78
N LEU A 5 9.54 14.06 -21.12
CA LEU A 5 9.53 13.93 -19.67
C LEU A 5 10.39 15.02 -19.00
N ASN A 6 11.61 15.23 -19.49
CA ASN A 6 12.52 16.26 -18.94
C ASN A 6 11.90 17.66 -19.03
N ARG A 7 11.29 18.02 -20.18
CA ARG A 7 10.57 19.30 -20.31
C ARG A 7 9.40 19.43 -19.34
N LYS A 8 8.66 18.35 -19.08
CA LYS A 8 7.56 18.34 -18.09
C LYS A 8 8.10 18.59 -16.69
N ILE A 9 9.18 17.91 -16.30
CA ILE A 9 9.84 18.07 -14.99
C ILE A 9 10.36 19.49 -14.83
N GLU A 10 11.09 20.04 -15.81
CA GLU A 10 11.61 21.41 -15.77
C GLU A 10 10.48 22.45 -15.63
N ARG A 11 9.36 22.26 -16.36
CA ARG A 11 8.20 23.14 -16.24
C ARG A 11 7.59 23.08 -14.85
N LEU A 12 7.43 21.89 -14.28
CA LEU A 12 6.87 21.72 -12.94
C LEU A 12 7.81 22.29 -11.86
N ARG A 13 9.13 22.11 -11.97
CA ARG A 13 10.11 22.74 -11.06
C ARG A 13 10.00 24.26 -11.06
N LYS A 14 9.85 24.87 -12.25
CA LYS A 14 9.65 26.32 -12.36
C LYS A 14 8.33 26.78 -11.75
N GLN A 15 7.27 25.97 -11.87
CA GLN A 15 5.96 26.29 -11.31
C GLN A 15 5.90 26.11 -9.78
N TYR A 16 6.66 25.14 -9.25
CA TYR A 16 6.67 24.78 -7.83
C TYR A 16 8.11 24.88 -7.28
N PRO A 17 8.55 26.07 -6.84
CA PRO A 17 9.92 26.29 -6.37
C PRO A 17 10.29 25.44 -5.15
N HIS A 18 9.30 24.93 -4.40
CA HIS A 18 9.45 23.97 -3.31
C HIS A 18 10.19 22.67 -3.69
N VAL A 19 10.26 22.33 -4.99
CA VAL A 19 11.00 21.15 -5.45
C VAL A 19 12.51 21.31 -5.22
N ASP A 20 13.05 22.51 -5.34
CA ASP A 20 14.50 22.73 -5.25
C ASP A 20 15.05 22.50 -3.83
N PRO A 21 14.40 23.00 -2.75
CA PRO A 21 14.75 22.62 -1.38
C PRO A 21 14.74 21.10 -1.13
N ILE A 22 13.77 20.37 -1.68
CA ILE A 22 13.71 18.90 -1.58
C ILE A 22 14.95 18.28 -2.23
N VAL A 23 15.24 18.65 -3.47
CA VAL A 23 16.40 18.15 -4.23
C VAL A 23 17.70 18.42 -3.47
N PHE A 24 17.86 19.61 -2.92
CA PHE A 24 19.04 20.02 -2.17
C PHE A 24 19.28 19.13 -0.94
N ILE A 25 18.24 18.86 -0.15
CA ILE A 25 18.34 18.04 1.07
C ILE A 25 18.65 16.57 0.75
N HIS A 26 18.19 16.10 -0.40
CA HIS A 26 18.45 14.74 -0.87
C HIS A 26 19.78 14.61 -1.65
N SER A 27 20.59 15.67 -1.74
CA SER A 27 21.95 15.55 -2.30
C SER A 27 22.82 14.63 -1.44
N VAL A 28 23.75 13.92 -2.08
CA VAL A 28 24.74 13.09 -1.38
C VAL A 28 26.14 13.60 -1.62
N ARG A 29 27.03 13.40 -0.65
CA ARG A 29 28.46 13.53 -0.88
C ARG A 29 29.04 12.17 -1.20
N ASP A 30 29.47 11.95 -2.44
CA ASP A 30 30.27 10.79 -2.82
C ASP A 30 31.72 11.24 -3.05
N ARG A 31 32.65 10.68 -2.29
CA ARG A 31 34.09 11.01 -2.35
C ARG A 31 34.42 12.51 -2.32
N GLY A 32 33.64 13.28 -1.55
CA GLY A 32 33.82 14.72 -1.40
C GLY A 32 33.20 15.58 -2.52
N GLN A 33 32.57 14.97 -3.53
CA GLN A 33 31.77 15.67 -4.53
C GLN A 33 30.29 15.59 -4.18
N GLU A 34 29.59 16.70 -4.31
CA GLU A 34 28.14 16.75 -4.16
C GLU A 34 27.49 16.19 -5.43
N VAL A 35 26.79 15.08 -5.29
CA VAL A 35 26.01 14.44 -6.36
C VAL A 35 24.56 14.86 -6.18
N GLN A 36 24.08 15.66 -7.12
CA GLN A 36 22.69 16.07 -7.18
C GLN A 36 21.80 14.89 -7.59
N PRO A 37 20.67 14.66 -6.90
CA PRO A 37 19.80 13.56 -7.25
C PRO A 37 19.07 13.84 -8.56
N LYS A 38 18.82 12.79 -9.32
CA LYS A 38 18.11 12.83 -10.59
C LYS A 38 16.61 12.74 -10.34
N ILE A 39 15.87 13.81 -10.66
CA ILE A 39 14.40 13.75 -10.60
C ILE A 39 13.90 12.97 -11.80
N THR A 40 13.20 11.86 -11.55
CA THR A 40 12.63 11.00 -12.60
C THR A 40 11.13 11.20 -12.75
N TYR A 41 10.46 11.75 -11.74
CA TYR A 41 9.02 11.96 -11.74
C TYR A 41 8.63 13.17 -10.87
N ILE A 42 7.70 13.98 -11.37
CA ILE A 42 6.95 14.96 -10.57
C ILE A 42 5.47 14.83 -10.90
N ALA A 43 4.66 14.63 -9.86
CA ALA A 43 3.21 14.75 -9.89
C ALA A 43 2.73 15.89 -9.01
N VAL A 44 1.55 16.41 -9.35
CA VAL A 44 0.84 17.39 -8.54
C VAL A 44 -0.58 16.91 -8.41
N GLU A 45 -1.00 16.75 -7.17
CA GLU A 45 -2.28 16.19 -6.77
C GLU A 45 -2.92 17.12 -5.75
N ARG A 46 -4.23 16.98 -5.56
CA ARG A 46 -4.92 17.63 -4.45
C ARG A 46 -4.88 16.67 -3.28
N ALA A 47 -4.56 17.16 -2.09
CA ALA A 47 -4.60 16.35 -0.88
C ALA A 47 -6.01 15.86 -0.59
N ASP A 48 -6.08 14.63 -0.11
CA ASP A 48 -7.29 13.96 0.34
C ASP A 48 -7.00 13.13 1.61
N ALA A 49 -7.99 12.36 2.06
CA ALA A 49 -7.85 11.62 3.30
C ALA A 49 -6.89 10.42 3.15
N GLU A 50 -6.71 9.87 1.94
CA GLU A 50 -5.77 8.78 1.69
C GLU A 50 -4.34 9.24 1.95
N LEU A 51 -3.98 10.47 1.58
CA LEU A 51 -2.66 11.04 1.90
C LEU A 51 -2.32 10.94 3.39
N LEU A 52 -3.29 11.15 4.28
CA LEU A 52 -3.05 11.15 5.73
C LEU A 52 -2.74 9.76 6.30
N PHE A 53 -3.10 8.71 5.57
CA PHE A 53 -2.82 7.31 5.91
C PHE A 53 -1.95 6.63 4.85
N ARG A 54 -1.35 7.41 3.95
CA ARG A 54 -0.51 6.91 2.89
C ARG A 54 0.69 6.22 3.50
N ARG A 55 0.95 5.01 3.02
CA ARG A 55 2.05 4.18 3.47
C ARG A 55 3.24 4.28 2.54
N GLY A 56 4.41 4.09 3.12
CA GLY A 56 5.58 3.78 2.34
C GLY A 56 5.42 2.43 1.63
N ARG A 57 5.87 2.36 0.38
CA ARG A 57 6.12 1.11 -0.36
C ARG A 57 7.55 0.61 -0.13
N GLY A 58 8.31 1.29 0.72
CA GLY A 58 9.67 0.96 1.05
C GLY A 58 9.78 -0.42 1.68
N THR A 59 10.91 -1.06 1.45
CA THR A 59 11.19 -2.43 1.85
C THR A 59 11.76 -2.53 3.28
N GLY A 60 11.66 -1.45 4.07
CA GLY A 60 12.33 -1.27 5.36
C GLY A 60 13.83 -0.97 5.24
N PRO A 61 14.55 -0.81 6.37
CA PRO A 61 15.96 -0.41 6.41
C PRO A 61 16.91 -1.37 5.66
N ASN A 62 16.59 -2.66 5.62
CA ASN A 62 17.41 -3.70 4.98
C ASN A 62 16.87 -4.17 3.63
N GLY A 63 15.74 -3.62 3.19
CA GLY A 63 15.12 -4.08 1.98
C GLY A 63 15.69 -3.40 0.74
N TRP A 64 15.52 -4.07 -0.40
CA TRP A 64 16.00 -3.61 -1.69
C TRP A 64 14.99 -3.98 -2.78
N ILE A 65 15.04 -3.24 -3.88
CA ILE A 65 14.28 -3.52 -5.09
C ILE A 65 15.23 -3.86 -6.24
N MET A 66 14.82 -4.79 -7.08
CA MET A 66 15.43 -5.05 -8.38
C MET A 66 14.54 -4.49 -9.49
N SER A 67 15.17 -4.11 -10.59
CA SER A 67 14.47 -3.77 -11.82
C SER A 67 14.91 -4.73 -12.92
N SER A 68 13.96 -5.22 -13.71
CA SER A 68 14.25 -6.00 -14.92
C SER A 68 15.18 -5.26 -15.88
N ASP A 69 15.10 -3.93 -15.89
CA ASP A 69 15.85 -3.07 -16.80
C ASP A 69 17.27 -2.78 -16.31
N ARG A 70 17.57 -3.14 -15.06
CA ARG A 70 18.88 -2.96 -14.40
C ARG A 70 19.27 -4.22 -13.60
N PRO A 71 19.48 -5.36 -14.28
CA PRO A 71 19.62 -6.66 -13.62
C PRO A 71 20.88 -6.78 -12.74
N ASP A 72 21.88 -5.94 -12.96
CA ASP A 72 23.13 -5.85 -12.21
C ASP A 72 23.09 -4.79 -11.09
N GLN A 73 21.92 -4.18 -10.85
CA GLN A 73 21.75 -3.11 -9.87
C GLN A 73 20.64 -3.42 -8.89
N VAL A 74 20.79 -2.90 -7.68
CA VAL A 74 19.78 -2.94 -6.63
C VAL A 74 19.55 -1.52 -6.13
N ALA A 75 18.30 -1.19 -5.83
CA ALA A 75 17.96 0.09 -5.21
C ALA A 75 17.51 -0.09 -3.77
N GLN A 76 17.98 0.79 -2.89
CA GLN A 76 17.36 1.00 -1.59
C GLN A 76 16.27 2.05 -1.74
N ASN A 77 15.02 1.73 -1.35
CA ASN A 77 13.90 2.66 -1.39
C ASN A 77 13.70 3.31 0.00
N ARG A 78 13.64 4.65 0.03
CA ARG A 78 13.29 5.43 1.22
C ARG A 78 12.25 6.48 0.85
N GLU A 79 11.20 6.57 1.65
CA GLU A 79 10.13 7.54 1.43
C GLU A 79 10.07 8.61 2.51
N PHE A 80 9.81 9.83 2.10
CA PHE A 80 9.79 11.00 2.97
C PHE A 80 8.53 11.81 2.71
N ALA A 81 8.04 12.48 3.74
CA ALA A 81 7.04 13.53 3.60
C ALA A 81 7.56 14.82 4.20
N TYR A 82 7.29 15.91 3.49
CA TYR A 82 7.68 17.26 3.85
C TYR A 82 6.46 18.16 3.94
N LEU A 83 6.37 18.94 5.02
CA LEU A 83 5.37 20.00 5.15
C LEU A 83 5.94 21.34 4.70
N PHE A 84 5.19 22.02 3.83
CA PHE A 84 5.51 23.37 3.39
C PHE A 84 4.52 24.37 3.97
N ASN A 85 5.06 25.40 4.59
CA ASN A 85 4.28 26.52 5.11
C ASN A 85 3.63 27.30 3.96
N GLN A 86 2.57 28.04 4.28
CA GLN A 86 2.19 29.17 3.42
C GLN A 86 3.36 30.16 3.37
N PRO A 87 3.66 30.75 2.21
CA PRO A 87 4.62 31.85 2.13
C PRO A 87 4.18 32.92 3.13
N SER A 88 4.99 33.14 4.17
CA SER A 88 4.73 34.19 5.15
C SER A 88 5.66 35.36 4.87
N ASP A 89 5.20 36.59 5.11
CA ASP A 89 6.05 37.78 5.05
C ASP A 89 7.13 37.79 6.15
N SER A 90 7.14 36.81 7.05
CA SER A 90 8.14 36.66 8.12
C SER A 90 9.32 35.81 7.65
N PRO A 91 10.53 36.38 7.48
CA PRO A 91 11.73 35.68 7.00
C PRO A 91 12.34 34.72 8.03
N ARG A 92 11.66 34.45 9.15
CA ARG A 92 12.19 33.64 10.26
C ARG A 92 11.72 32.19 10.26
N GLU A 93 10.68 31.86 9.51
CA GLU A 93 10.21 30.47 9.42
C GLU A 93 10.71 29.84 8.12
N PRO A 94 11.32 28.65 8.16
CA PRO A 94 11.70 27.96 6.95
C PRO A 94 10.42 27.60 6.16
N ASP A 95 10.46 27.78 4.84
CA ASP A 95 9.36 27.40 3.94
C ASP A 95 9.03 25.90 4.04
N MET A 96 10.01 25.09 4.45
CA MET A 96 9.89 23.66 4.68
C MET A 96 10.17 23.36 6.16
N LEU A 97 9.20 22.77 6.86
CA LEU A 97 9.26 22.64 8.32
C LEU A 97 10.01 21.40 8.79
N GLU A 98 9.76 20.24 8.18
CA GLU A 98 10.36 18.97 8.61
C GLU A 98 10.17 17.88 7.55
N GLY A 99 11.15 16.99 7.43
CA GLY A 99 11.03 15.73 6.72
C GLY A 99 11.02 14.59 7.73
N LEU A 100 9.98 13.76 7.75
CA LEU A 100 10.03 12.49 8.46
C LEU A 100 10.46 11.38 7.48
N TRP A 101 11.05 10.29 7.99
CA TRP A 101 11.25 9.06 7.22
C TRP A 101 10.16 8.05 7.54
N TRP A 102 9.54 7.46 6.52
CA TRP A 102 8.30 6.67 6.66
C TRP A 102 8.36 5.56 7.73
N TYR A 103 9.54 4.99 7.98
CA TYR A 103 9.75 3.90 8.94
C TYR A 103 9.57 4.31 10.42
N GLU A 104 9.50 5.62 10.71
CA GLU A 104 9.47 6.11 12.09
C GLU A 104 8.07 6.10 12.72
N THR A 105 6.98 6.17 11.93
CA THR A 105 5.61 6.38 12.44
C THR A 105 4.51 5.80 11.53
N GLU A 106 4.64 4.57 11.06
CA GLU A 106 3.59 3.95 10.25
C GLU A 106 2.32 3.65 11.07
N PRO A 107 1.10 3.72 10.48
CA PRO A 107 0.69 4.27 9.18
C PRO A 107 0.28 5.76 9.25
N TYR A 108 0.48 6.41 10.40
CA TYR A 108 0.04 7.79 10.65
C TYR A 108 1.09 8.81 10.26
N PHE A 109 2.15 8.41 9.58
CA PHE A 109 3.33 9.22 9.31
C PHE A 109 3.03 10.64 8.81
N VAL A 110 2.18 10.77 7.78
CA VAL A 110 1.76 12.10 7.30
C VAL A 110 0.85 12.77 8.34
N ARG A 111 -0.09 12.04 8.96
CA ARG A 111 -0.94 12.57 10.02
C ARG A 111 -0.15 13.11 11.23
N ASP A 112 0.95 12.45 11.59
CA ASP A 112 1.81 12.78 12.74
C ASP A 112 2.66 14.02 12.45
N LEU A 113 3.09 14.23 11.20
CA LEU A 113 3.69 15.49 10.77
C LEU A 113 2.80 16.69 11.12
N PHE A 114 1.51 16.63 10.81
CA PHE A 114 0.61 17.74 11.12
C PHE A 114 0.32 17.87 12.62
N ARG A 115 0.29 16.76 13.37
CA ARG A 115 0.12 16.79 14.84
C ARG A 115 1.25 17.54 15.55
N LYS A 116 2.47 17.54 14.98
CA LYS A 116 3.59 18.35 15.50
C LYS A 116 3.36 19.86 15.38
N TYR A 117 2.48 20.28 14.48
CA TYR A 117 2.26 21.68 14.12
C TYR A 117 0.75 22.04 14.17
N PRO A 118 0.10 21.92 15.35
CA PRO A 118 -1.33 22.15 15.48
C PRO A 118 -1.69 23.60 15.14
N GLY A 119 -2.79 23.79 14.40
CA GLY A 119 -3.32 25.10 14.03
C GLY A 119 -2.51 25.87 12.97
N ARG A 120 -1.44 25.27 12.40
CA ARG A 120 -0.73 25.86 11.27
C ARG A 120 -1.47 25.58 9.96
N ASP A 121 -1.42 26.56 9.05
CA ASP A 121 -1.93 26.42 7.69
C ASP A 121 -0.78 26.15 6.72
N PHE A 122 -0.89 25.07 5.97
CA PHE A 122 0.16 24.60 5.06
C PHE A 122 -0.21 24.91 3.62
N SER A 123 0.78 25.23 2.80
CA SER A 123 0.57 25.37 1.35
C SER A 123 0.46 24.00 0.68
N MET A 124 1.26 23.05 1.15
CA MET A 124 1.48 21.80 0.44
C MET A 124 2.13 20.74 1.35
N VAL A 125 1.90 19.47 1.00
CA VAL A 125 2.69 18.32 1.47
C VAL A 125 3.46 17.78 0.27
N ALA A 126 4.76 17.51 0.39
CA ALA A 126 5.49 16.78 -0.65
C ALA A 126 5.80 15.36 -0.16
N TRP A 127 5.36 14.37 -0.93
CA TRP A 127 5.78 12.98 -0.78
C TRP A 127 6.96 12.70 -1.72
N VAL A 128 8.02 12.08 -1.22
CA VAL A 128 9.25 11.84 -1.97
C VAL A 128 9.66 10.39 -1.86
N ASP A 129 9.62 9.66 -2.97
CA ASP A 129 10.26 8.35 -3.09
C ASP A 129 11.72 8.55 -3.53
N GLN A 130 12.67 8.13 -2.69
CA GLN A 130 14.09 8.15 -2.97
C GLN A 130 14.59 6.73 -3.28
N TYR A 131 15.23 6.58 -4.43
CA TYR A 131 15.89 5.34 -4.83
C TYR A 131 17.39 5.54 -4.91
N ASP A 132 18.12 4.92 -4.00
CA ASP A 132 19.57 4.89 -4.03
C ASP A 132 20.01 3.66 -4.80
N TRP A 133 20.50 3.83 -6.02
CA TRP A 133 20.95 2.75 -6.88
C TRP A 133 22.40 2.39 -6.60
N HIS A 134 22.64 1.10 -6.44
CA HIS A 134 23.96 0.52 -6.22
C HIS A 134 24.22 -0.57 -7.25
N HIS A 135 25.50 -0.78 -7.56
CA HIS A 135 25.90 -2.04 -8.17
C HIS A 135 25.56 -3.16 -7.20
N ARG A 136 25.02 -4.25 -7.72
CA ARG A 136 24.75 -5.43 -6.90
C ARG A 136 26.06 -6.11 -6.54
N ASN A 137 26.22 -6.48 -5.27
CA ASN A 137 27.39 -7.25 -4.85
C ASN A 137 27.42 -8.64 -5.52
N PRO A 138 28.61 -9.19 -5.80
CA PRO A 138 28.74 -10.55 -6.31
C PRO A 138 28.29 -11.56 -5.23
N PRO A 139 27.86 -12.78 -5.63
CA PRO A 139 27.27 -13.78 -4.72
C PRO A 139 28.08 -14.02 -3.43
N GLU A 140 29.40 -14.09 -3.54
CA GLU A 140 30.30 -14.44 -2.44
C GLU A 140 30.30 -13.36 -1.33
N ILE A 141 30.07 -12.09 -1.70
CA ILE A 141 29.94 -10.97 -0.75
C ILE A 141 28.51 -10.88 -0.22
N ARG A 142 27.50 -11.27 -1.01
CA ARG A 142 26.10 -11.23 -0.57
C ARG A 142 25.82 -12.23 0.53
N GLU A 143 26.41 -13.43 0.46
CA GLU A 143 26.34 -14.45 1.51
C GLU A 143 26.90 -13.97 2.85
N SER A 144 27.78 -12.95 2.84
CA SER A 144 28.37 -12.34 4.04
C SER A 144 27.68 -11.06 4.52
N GLY A 145 26.58 -10.63 3.89
CA GLY A 145 25.57 -9.78 4.56
C GLY A 145 25.16 -8.46 3.90
N SER A 146 25.54 -8.16 2.66
CA SER A 146 25.00 -6.97 1.96
C SER A 146 24.77 -7.19 0.46
N GLU A 147 23.58 -6.86 -0.02
CA GLU A 147 23.24 -6.80 -1.45
C GLU A 147 23.83 -5.54 -2.13
N PHE A 148 24.09 -4.48 -1.35
CA PHE A 148 24.49 -3.18 -1.86
C PHE A 148 26.00 -3.08 -2.03
N GLY A 149 26.44 -2.89 -3.28
CA GLY A 149 27.80 -2.53 -3.64
C GLY A 149 27.98 -1.03 -3.81
N LYS A 150 28.85 -0.65 -4.74
CA LYS A 150 29.19 0.76 -4.99
C LYS A 150 27.95 1.56 -5.43
N PHE A 151 27.74 2.72 -4.80
CA PHE A 151 26.72 3.69 -5.20
C PHE A 151 26.89 4.14 -6.65
N ILE A 152 25.77 4.27 -7.37
CA ILE A 152 25.71 4.67 -8.77
C ILE A 152 25.07 6.05 -8.89
N GLU A 153 23.79 6.14 -8.50
CA GLU A 153 23.00 7.37 -8.60
C GLU A 153 21.86 7.35 -7.58
N ARG A 154 21.32 8.55 -7.29
CA ARG A 154 20.10 8.72 -6.52
C ARG A 154 19.01 9.26 -7.43
N GLU A 155 17.86 8.60 -7.42
CA GLU A 155 16.68 9.04 -8.14
C GLU A 155 15.58 9.49 -7.18
N LEU A 156 14.88 10.58 -7.53
CA LEU A 156 13.72 11.08 -6.78
C LEU A 156 12.45 11.03 -7.62
N ARG A 157 11.38 10.56 -7.00
CA ARG A 157 10.00 10.74 -7.47
C ARG A 157 9.26 11.59 -6.46
N ILE A 158 8.72 12.72 -6.91
CA ILE A 158 8.12 13.71 -6.03
C ILE A 158 6.64 13.85 -6.38
N THR A 159 5.77 13.72 -5.38
CA THR A 159 4.34 14.03 -5.51
C THR A 159 4.01 15.21 -4.61
N LEU A 160 3.52 16.28 -5.22
CA LEU A 160 3.16 17.52 -4.53
C LEU A 160 1.65 17.53 -4.27
N TYR A 161 1.25 17.48 -3.01
CA TYR A 161 -0.13 17.53 -2.57
C TYR A 161 -0.52 18.94 -2.17
N LEU A 162 -1.23 19.60 -3.07
CA LEU A 162 -1.79 20.93 -2.82
C LEU A 162 -2.91 20.86 -1.78
N ARG A 163 -3.22 22.02 -1.19
CA ARG A 163 -4.30 22.18 -0.23
C ARG A 163 -5.60 21.46 -0.66
N PRO A 164 -6.24 20.71 0.24
CA PRO A 164 -7.52 20.05 -0.03
C PRO A 164 -8.65 21.08 -0.19
N GLU A 165 -9.73 20.72 -0.90
CA GLU A 165 -10.88 21.63 -1.11
C GLU A 165 -11.53 22.06 0.20
N VAL A 166 -11.60 21.14 1.16
CA VAL A 166 -12.22 21.35 2.48
C VAL A 166 -11.30 22.05 3.48
N GLY A 167 -10.03 22.30 3.11
CA GLY A 167 -8.98 22.79 4.00
C GLY A 167 -8.36 21.68 4.88
N TRP A 168 -7.11 21.91 5.31
CA TRP A 168 -6.33 20.91 6.06
C TRP A 168 -6.97 20.54 7.40
N GLU A 169 -7.48 21.52 8.15
CA GLU A 169 -8.14 21.29 9.44
C GLU A 169 -9.35 20.35 9.31
N THR A 170 -10.25 20.66 8.36
CA THR A 170 -11.42 19.82 8.09
C THR A 170 -11.01 18.43 7.62
N LEU A 171 -9.99 18.32 6.77
CA LEU A 171 -9.48 17.04 6.30
C LEU A 171 -9.00 16.20 7.48
N PHE A 172 -8.21 16.78 8.38
CA PHE A 172 -7.69 16.11 9.57
C PHE A 172 -8.77 15.66 10.55
N ALA A 173 -9.76 16.53 10.77
CA ALA A 173 -10.85 16.25 11.69
C ALA A 173 -11.76 15.12 11.18
N ARG A 174 -11.93 15.00 9.87
CA ARG A 174 -12.87 14.04 9.25
C ARG A 174 -12.21 12.76 8.76
N ALA A 175 -10.92 12.79 8.43
CA ALA A 175 -10.21 11.62 7.95
C ALA A 175 -10.13 10.57 9.06
N ASN A 176 -10.77 9.44 8.80
CA ASN A 176 -10.85 8.30 9.71
C ASN A 176 -10.02 7.13 9.16
N PHE A 177 -9.32 6.44 10.08
CA PHE A 177 -8.43 5.32 9.71
C PHE A 177 -9.20 4.22 9.00
N MET A 178 -10.38 3.86 9.50
CA MET A 178 -11.16 2.73 9.00
C MET A 178 -11.60 2.90 7.55
N ASP A 179 -11.72 4.14 7.06
CA ASP A 179 -12.24 4.41 5.72
C ASP A 179 -11.13 4.64 4.68
N HIS A 180 -9.93 5.03 5.11
CA HIS A 180 -8.89 5.53 4.21
C HIS A 180 -7.54 4.86 4.36
N ALA A 181 -7.28 4.16 5.46
CA ALA A 181 -6.05 3.40 5.60
C ALA A 181 -6.14 2.10 4.79
N ARG A 182 -5.24 1.96 3.80
CA ARG A 182 -5.01 0.69 3.13
C ARG A 182 -4.42 -0.29 4.14
N LEU A 183 -5.09 -1.37 4.47
CA LEU A 183 -4.64 -2.37 5.43
C LEU A 183 -3.58 -3.28 4.81
N HIS A 184 -2.68 -3.81 5.65
CA HIS A 184 -1.70 -4.81 5.23
C HIS A 184 -1.49 -5.83 6.34
N SER A 185 -1.50 -7.11 5.97
CA SER A 185 -1.53 -8.26 6.90
C SER A 185 -0.44 -8.21 7.98
N LYS A 186 0.78 -7.78 7.62
CA LYS A 186 1.92 -7.65 8.53
C LYS A 186 1.57 -6.83 9.78
N PHE A 187 0.99 -5.64 9.61
CA PHE A 187 0.70 -4.73 10.72
C PHE A 187 -0.53 -5.15 11.52
N LEU A 188 -1.51 -5.76 10.85
CA LEU A 188 -2.65 -6.35 11.56
C LEU A 188 -2.20 -7.46 12.51
N LEU A 189 -1.23 -8.29 12.11
CA LEU A 189 -0.62 -9.30 12.97
C LEU A 189 0.21 -8.67 14.10
N GLU A 190 1.05 -7.68 13.81
CA GLU A 190 1.83 -6.97 14.82
C GLU A 190 0.93 -6.30 15.88
N SER A 191 -0.22 -5.73 15.49
CA SER A 191 -1.18 -5.11 16.41
C SER A 191 -1.88 -6.08 17.39
N VAL A 192 -1.86 -7.38 17.09
CA VAL A 192 -2.33 -8.43 18.00
C VAL A 192 -1.27 -8.69 19.07
N LEU A 193 0.01 -8.59 18.71
CA LEU A 193 1.14 -8.85 19.59
C LEU A 193 1.50 -7.64 20.47
N GLU A 194 1.37 -6.43 19.94
CA GLU A 194 1.66 -5.19 20.66
C GLU A 194 0.38 -4.59 21.26
N THR A 195 0.35 -4.40 22.59
CA THR A 195 -0.92 -4.14 23.29
C THR A 195 -1.16 -2.71 23.73
N ASP A 196 -0.15 -1.85 23.73
CA ASP A 196 -0.18 -0.54 24.42
C ASP A 196 -0.04 0.69 23.50
N SER A 197 0.11 0.51 22.18
CA SER A 197 0.17 1.66 21.25
C SER A 197 -1.24 2.09 20.79
N PRO A 198 -1.55 3.40 20.72
CA PRO A 198 -2.79 3.90 20.11
C PRO A 198 -3.01 3.40 18.68
N THR A 199 -1.94 3.17 17.92
CA THR A 199 -2.01 2.58 16.57
C THR A 199 -2.58 1.16 16.60
N CYS A 200 -2.32 0.40 17.67
CA CYS A 200 -2.86 -0.94 17.85
C CYS A 200 -4.39 -0.95 18.05
N MET A 201 -4.99 0.12 18.59
CA MET A 201 -6.45 0.18 18.76
C MET A 201 -7.18 0.23 17.42
N ASP A 202 -6.73 1.06 16.49
CA ASP A 202 -7.34 1.20 15.16
C ASP A 202 -7.17 -0.10 14.35
N TYR A 203 -6.00 -0.74 14.40
CA TYR A 203 -5.80 -2.04 13.76
C TYR A 203 -6.62 -3.16 14.40
N ARG A 204 -6.84 -3.15 15.72
CA ARG A 204 -7.75 -4.10 16.39
C ARG A 204 -9.20 -3.90 15.96
N ALA A 205 -9.65 -2.65 15.85
CA ALA A 205 -10.97 -2.34 15.32
C ALA A 205 -11.12 -2.83 13.88
N ALA A 206 -10.10 -2.61 13.03
CA ALA A 206 -10.06 -3.15 11.68
C ALA A 206 -10.10 -4.68 11.66
N ASN A 207 -9.33 -5.36 12.51
CA ASN A 207 -9.36 -6.82 12.66
C ASN A 207 -10.75 -7.35 13.03
N ALA A 208 -11.44 -6.70 13.96
CA ALA A 208 -12.80 -7.08 14.34
C ALA A 208 -13.77 -6.95 13.15
N VAL A 209 -13.68 -5.86 12.39
CA VAL A 209 -14.49 -5.65 11.18
C VAL A 209 -14.19 -6.70 10.11
N LEU A 210 -12.92 -7.03 9.85
CA LEU A 210 -12.55 -8.08 8.90
C LEU A 210 -13.13 -9.45 9.33
N ALA A 211 -13.06 -9.77 10.62
CA ALA A 211 -13.66 -11.00 11.16
C ALA A 211 -15.18 -11.03 10.97
N GLU A 212 -15.88 -9.92 11.20
CA GLU A 212 -17.32 -9.80 10.94
C GLU A 212 -17.67 -10.01 9.47
N ILE A 213 -16.90 -9.41 8.56
CA ILE A 213 -17.08 -9.57 7.10
C ILE A 213 -16.88 -11.03 6.70
N THR A 214 -15.81 -11.67 7.17
CA THR A 214 -15.54 -13.10 6.93
C THR A 214 -16.66 -13.98 7.46
N ALA A 215 -17.12 -13.74 8.69
CA ALA A 215 -18.20 -14.52 9.29
C ALA A 215 -19.52 -14.34 8.52
N ALA A 216 -19.81 -13.15 8.00
CA ALA A 216 -20.97 -12.91 7.15
C ALA A 216 -20.86 -13.67 5.82
N PHE A 217 -19.70 -13.62 5.17
CA PHE A 217 -19.43 -14.39 3.94
C PHE A 217 -19.59 -15.90 4.16
N ALA A 218 -19.08 -16.42 5.28
CA ALA A 218 -19.23 -17.82 5.66
C ALA A 218 -20.69 -18.26 5.73
N ARG A 219 -21.53 -17.49 6.41
CA ARG A 219 -22.96 -17.78 6.56
C ARG A 219 -23.76 -17.61 5.26
N GLU A 220 -23.39 -16.63 4.44
CA GLU A 220 -24.21 -16.18 3.32
C GLU A 220 -23.82 -16.80 1.97
N VAL A 221 -22.59 -17.30 1.85
CA VAL A 221 -22.05 -17.85 0.61
C VAL A 221 -21.55 -19.27 0.82
N LEU A 222 -20.61 -19.48 1.75
CA LEU A 222 -19.98 -20.80 1.97
C LEU A 222 -21.00 -21.85 2.41
N ALA A 223 -21.69 -21.59 3.53
CA ALA A 223 -22.73 -22.47 4.05
C ALA A 223 -23.95 -22.61 3.11
N LYS A 224 -24.06 -21.75 2.10
CA LYS A 224 -25.12 -21.76 1.08
C LYS A 224 -24.67 -22.35 -0.26
N GLY A 225 -23.68 -23.24 -0.22
CA GLY A 225 -23.34 -24.14 -1.32
C GLY A 225 -22.01 -23.88 -2.01
N LEU A 226 -21.30 -22.78 -1.70
CA LEU A 226 -19.97 -22.57 -2.30
C LEU A 226 -18.97 -23.62 -1.78
N GLU A 227 -19.06 -23.98 -0.50
CA GLU A 227 -18.22 -25.06 0.08
C GLU A 227 -18.43 -26.39 -0.63
N VAL A 228 -19.69 -26.77 -0.90
CA VAL A 228 -20.01 -28.00 -1.64
C VAL A 228 -19.39 -27.99 -3.05
N ILE A 229 -19.45 -26.84 -3.73
CA ILE A 229 -18.85 -26.71 -5.06
C ILE A 229 -17.33 -26.90 -4.98
N ILE A 230 -16.67 -26.29 -3.99
CA ILE A 230 -15.22 -26.44 -3.76
C ILE A 230 -14.87 -27.90 -3.45
N ASP A 231 -15.60 -28.56 -2.55
CA ASP A 231 -15.36 -29.95 -2.16
C ASP A 231 -15.56 -30.94 -3.33
N THR A 232 -16.38 -30.59 -4.31
CA THR A 232 -16.63 -31.42 -5.51
C THR A 232 -15.65 -31.15 -6.66
N SER A 233 -14.78 -30.15 -6.51
CA SER A 233 -13.80 -29.79 -7.53
C SER A 233 -12.87 -30.96 -7.86
N THR A 234 -12.56 -31.12 -9.15
CA THR A 234 -11.55 -32.11 -9.58
C THR A 234 -10.14 -31.54 -9.58
N LYS A 235 -10.00 -30.24 -9.32
CA LYS A 235 -8.75 -29.48 -9.30
C LYS A 235 -8.54 -28.84 -7.94
N ARG A 236 -7.28 -28.54 -7.63
CA ARG A 236 -6.90 -27.79 -6.42
C ARG A 236 -7.04 -26.28 -6.56
N GLY A 237 -7.54 -25.79 -7.69
CA GLY A 237 -7.73 -24.37 -7.98
C GLY A 237 -9.08 -24.14 -8.66
N MET A 238 -9.78 -23.08 -8.25
CA MET A 238 -11.05 -22.65 -8.84
C MET A 238 -11.11 -21.13 -8.93
N SER A 239 -11.92 -20.61 -9.85
CA SER A 239 -12.19 -19.18 -9.95
C SER A 239 -13.61 -18.87 -10.44
N GLY A 240 -14.06 -17.65 -10.18
CA GLY A 240 -15.31 -17.10 -10.69
C GLY A 240 -15.32 -15.58 -10.72
N GLN A 241 -16.01 -15.01 -11.71
CA GLN A 241 -16.13 -13.57 -11.89
C GLN A 241 -17.48 -13.08 -11.36
N PHE A 242 -17.46 -12.17 -10.38
CA PHE A 242 -18.62 -11.61 -9.70
C PHE A 242 -18.71 -10.09 -9.93
N GLY A 243 -19.05 -9.71 -11.16
CA GLY A 243 -18.99 -8.30 -11.59
C GLY A 243 -17.54 -7.87 -11.77
N PRO A 244 -17.04 -6.83 -11.06
CA PRO A 244 -15.64 -6.43 -11.14
C PRO A 244 -14.70 -7.29 -10.28
N VAL A 245 -15.26 -8.10 -9.37
CA VAL A 245 -14.50 -8.90 -8.41
C VAL A 245 -14.26 -10.30 -8.95
N THR A 246 -13.01 -10.75 -8.94
CA THR A 246 -12.67 -12.15 -9.15
C THR A 246 -12.53 -12.83 -7.79
N LEU A 247 -13.26 -13.92 -7.58
CA LEU A 247 -13.03 -14.83 -6.45
C LEU A 247 -12.20 -16.00 -6.97
N MET A 248 -11.13 -16.34 -6.27
CA MET A 248 -10.29 -17.50 -6.56
C MET A 248 -10.18 -18.34 -5.31
N SER A 249 -10.03 -19.65 -5.45
CA SER A 249 -9.70 -20.51 -4.32
C SER A 249 -8.66 -21.53 -4.71
N TRP A 250 -7.82 -21.88 -3.75
CA TRP A 250 -6.91 -23.01 -3.89
C TRP A 250 -6.85 -23.84 -2.62
N VAL A 251 -6.47 -25.11 -2.78
CA VAL A 251 -6.36 -26.09 -1.69
C VAL A 251 -4.91 -26.55 -1.53
N MET A 252 -4.33 -26.37 -0.35
CA MET A 252 -3.01 -26.89 0.01
C MET A 252 -3.02 -27.38 1.47
N CYS A 253 -2.42 -28.54 1.71
CA CYS A 253 -2.18 -29.07 3.07
C CYS A 253 -3.44 -29.09 3.97
N GLY A 254 -4.61 -29.47 3.43
CA GLY A 254 -5.86 -29.53 4.19
C GLY A 254 -6.47 -28.16 4.52
N ARG A 255 -6.04 -27.11 3.80
CA ARG A 255 -6.55 -25.74 3.93
C ARG A 255 -7.06 -25.25 2.59
N VAL A 256 -8.16 -24.50 2.63
CA VAL A 256 -8.69 -23.77 1.49
C VAL A 256 -8.44 -22.29 1.72
N VAL A 257 -7.76 -21.65 0.78
CA VAL A 257 -7.62 -20.19 0.72
C VAL A 257 -8.57 -19.67 -0.34
N LEU A 258 -9.36 -18.64 -0.01
CA LEU A 258 -10.17 -17.92 -0.98
C LEU A 258 -9.71 -16.46 -1.02
N THR A 259 -9.43 -15.96 -2.22
CA THR A 259 -8.97 -14.59 -2.45
C THR A 259 -9.96 -13.84 -3.31
N PHE A 260 -10.46 -12.74 -2.77
CA PHE A 260 -11.21 -11.71 -3.48
C PHE A 260 -10.20 -10.73 -4.07
N ARG A 261 -10.32 -10.44 -5.37
CA ARG A 261 -9.44 -9.50 -6.06
C ARG A 261 -10.24 -8.54 -6.94
N GLU A 262 -9.84 -7.28 -6.93
CA GLU A 262 -10.31 -6.26 -7.85
C GLU A 262 -9.21 -5.24 -8.14
N GLY A 263 -8.72 -5.20 -9.37
CA GLY A 263 -7.55 -4.39 -9.70
C GLY A 263 -6.33 -4.82 -8.87
N ASP A 264 -5.76 -3.87 -8.13
CA ASP A 264 -4.62 -4.07 -7.24
C ASP A 264 -5.04 -4.39 -5.79
N ASP A 265 -6.34 -4.46 -5.49
CA ASP A 265 -6.83 -4.76 -4.14
C ASP A 265 -7.04 -6.26 -3.95
N ASP A 266 -6.64 -6.76 -2.78
CA ASP A 266 -6.90 -8.13 -2.39
C ASP A 266 -7.37 -8.31 -0.94
N PHE A 267 -8.15 -9.36 -0.75
CA PHE A 267 -8.57 -9.85 0.56
C PHE A 267 -8.66 -11.37 0.50
N SER A 268 -7.98 -12.06 1.43
CA SER A 268 -8.01 -13.51 1.50
C SER A 268 -8.58 -14.01 2.81
N VAL A 269 -9.33 -15.09 2.73
CA VAL A 269 -9.83 -15.87 3.85
C VAL A 269 -9.29 -17.28 3.75
N ILE A 270 -9.09 -17.93 4.89
CA ILE A 270 -8.56 -19.29 4.98
C ILE A 270 -9.38 -20.11 5.96
N GLY A 271 -9.63 -21.37 5.61
CA GLY A 271 -10.24 -22.32 6.52
C GLY A 271 -9.84 -23.75 6.21
N GLU A 272 -10.46 -24.68 6.92
CA GLU A 272 -10.19 -26.11 6.78
C GLU A 272 -10.94 -26.69 5.60
N GLU A 273 -10.29 -27.60 4.87
CA GLU A 273 -10.95 -28.41 3.87
C GLU A 273 -12.07 -29.26 4.52
N HIS A 274 -13.22 -29.37 3.85
CA HIS A 274 -14.42 -30.08 4.34
C HIS A 274 -15.08 -29.53 5.62
N ASN A 275 -14.63 -28.38 6.13
CA ASN A 275 -15.28 -27.65 7.22
C ASN A 275 -15.00 -26.13 7.07
N LEU A 276 -15.06 -25.66 5.84
CA LEU A 276 -14.67 -24.31 5.48
C LEU A 276 -15.63 -23.30 6.10
N ALA A 277 -16.96 -23.50 6.00
CA ALA A 277 -17.91 -22.56 6.60
C ALA A 277 -17.85 -22.53 8.13
N GLY A 278 -17.44 -23.64 8.76
CA GLY A 278 -17.37 -23.77 10.23
C GLY A 278 -16.08 -23.25 10.85
N ASN A 279 -14.98 -23.22 10.10
CA ASN A 279 -13.66 -22.84 10.59
C ASN A 279 -12.90 -21.97 9.58
N ILE A 280 -13.47 -20.79 9.29
CA ILE A 280 -12.85 -19.77 8.42
C ILE A 280 -12.44 -18.53 9.20
N GLY A 281 -11.25 -18.03 8.90
CA GLY A 281 -10.74 -16.75 9.35
C GLY A 281 -10.29 -15.91 8.15
N TRP A 282 -10.07 -14.61 8.35
CA TRP A 282 -9.33 -13.83 7.36
C TRP A 282 -7.84 -14.20 7.45
N GLN A 283 -7.14 -14.17 6.32
CA GLN A 283 -5.74 -14.54 6.20
C GLN A 283 -4.86 -13.35 5.81
N SER A 284 -5.25 -12.64 4.76
CA SER A 284 -4.48 -11.52 4.23
C SER A 284 -5.40 -10.41 3.73
N VAL A 285 -4.86 -9.20 3.69
CA VAL A 285 -5.50 -8.03 3.08
C VAL A 285 -4.41 -7.09 2.56
N ASP A 286 -4.64 -6.57 1.36
CA ASP A 286 -4.00 -5.39 0.80
C ASP A 286 -5.07 -4.54 0.11
N ALA A 287 -5.86 -3.83 0.92
CA ALA A 287 -7.02 -3.04 0.49
C ALA A 287 -7.50 -2.12 1.63
N THR A 288 -8.38 -1.16 1.35
CA THR A 288 -9.11 -0.43 2.41
C THR A 288 -10.29 -1.26 2.94
N LEU A 289 -10.80 -1.00 4.16
CA LEU A 289 -12.00 -1.71 4.64
C LEU A 289 -13.24 -1.46 3.77
N PRO A 290 -13.51 -0.24 3.26
CA PRO A 290 -14.57 -0.04 2.28
C PRO A 290 -14.44 -0.95 1.06
N ASP A 291 -13.22 -1.11 0.52
CA ASP A 291 -12.99 -2.00 -0.63
C ASP A 291 -13.21 -3.47 -0.28
N VAL A 292 -12.76 -3.93 0.89
CA VAL A 292 -13.05 -5.30 1.35
C VAL A 292 -14.56 -5.53 1.47
N ARG A 293 -15.28 -4.60 2.11
CA ARG A 293 -16.75 -4.68 2.25
C ARG A 293 -17.43 -4.73 0.89
N ARG A 294 -16.96 -3.91 -0.04
CA ARG A 294 -17.48 -3.83 -1.40
C ARG A 294 -17.21 -5.13 -2.16
N MET A 295 -15.99 -5.63 -2.15
CA MET A 295 -15.60 -6.88 -2.82
C MET A 295 -16.43 -8.08 -2.32
N VAL A 296 -16.46 -8.29 -1.00
CA VAL A 296 -17.21 -9.39 -0.38
C VAL A 296 -18.72 -9.20 -0.57
N GLY A 297 -19.21 -7.96 -0.48
CA GLY A 297 -20.60 -7.59 -0.76
C GLY A 297 -21.04 -7.91 -2.18
N HIS A 298 -20.20 -7.66 -3.19
CA HIS A 298 -20.46 -7.99 -4.58
C HIS A 298 -20.62 -9.50 -4.80
N VAL A 299 -19.66 -10.29 -4.30
CA VAL A 299 -19.73 -11.76 -4.37
C VAL A 299 -21.00 -12.27 -3.66
N THR A 300 -21.26 -11.79 -2.44
CA THR A 300 -22.42 -12.20 -1.65
C THR A 300 -23.73 -11.89 -2.35
N ARG A 301 -23.85 -10.69 -2.95
CA ARG A 301 -25.04 -10.26 -3.67
C ARG A 301 -25.28 -11.12 -4.91
N VAL A 302 -24.28 -11.27 -5.78
CA VAL A 302 -24.40 -12.08 -7.00
C VAL A 302 -24.71 -13.53 -6.65
N TRP A 303 -24.10 -14.08 -5.59
CA TRP A 303 -24.40 -15.44 -5.12
C TRP A 303 -25.86 -15.62 -4.70
N LYS A 304 -26.41 -14.66 -3.95
CA LYS A 304 -27.81 -14.66 -3.50
C LYS A 304 -28.80 -14.50 -4.66
N GLU A 305 -28.48 -13.63 -5.62
CA GLU A 305 -29.30 -13.38 -6.82
C GLU A 305 -29.27 -14.56 -7.80
N THR A 306 -28.24 -15.41 -7.74
CA THR A 306 -28.09 -16.58 -8.61
C THR A 306 -28.83 -17.78 -8.03
N ALA A 307 -29.74 -18.33 -8.83
CA ALA A 307 -30.45 -19.56 -8.50
C ALA A 307 -29.46 -20.72 -8.23
N PRO A 308 -29.68 -21.57 -7.20
CA PRO A 308 -28.73 -22.59 -6.78
C PRO A 308 -28.18 -23.47 -7.91
N GLU A 309 -29.02 -23.86 -8.86
CA GLU A 309 -28.70 -24.68 -10.02
C GLU A 309 -27.72 -24.02 -11.01
N HIS A 310 -27.60 -22.69 -11.01
CA HIS A 310 -26.69 -21.94 -11.88
C HIS A 310 -25.35 -21.59 -11.21
N ARG A 311 -25.23 -21.79 -9.88
CA ARG A 311 -24.01 -21.44 -9.13
C ARG A 311 -22.75 -22.20 -9.56
N PRO A 312 -22.81 -23.50 -9.92
CA PRO A 312 -21.64 -24.21 -10.45
C PRO A 312 -21.09 -23.61 -11.76
N ALA A 313 -21.91 -22.88 -12.52
CA ALA A 313 -21.44 -22.19 -13.73
C ALA A 313 -20.71 -20.87 -13.42
N LEU A 314 -20.97 -20.27 -12.25
CA LEU A 314 -20.29 -19.04 -11.80
C LEU A 314 -18.90 -19.28 -11.23
N TYR A 315 -18.68 -20.47 -10.67
CA TYR A 315 -17.46 -20.80 -9.93
C TYR A 315 -17.00 -22.20 -10.33
N ARG A 316 -15.85 -22.28 -11.02
CA ARG A 316 -15.42 -23.49 -11.73
C ARG A 316 -13.93 -23.74 -11.56
N ASP A 317 -13.53 -24.97 -11.83
CA ASP A 317 -12.13 -25.40 -11.87
C ASP A 317 -11.28 -24.46 -12.75
N ASP A 318 -10.15 -24.01 -12.20
CA ASP A 318 -9.20 -23.12 -12.86
C ASP A 318 -7.77 -23.58 -12.58
N GLU A 319 -7.15 -24.19 -13.59
CA GLU A 319 -5.80 -24.74 -13.48
C GLU A 319 -4.74 -23.65 -13.29
N GLN A 320 -5.00 -22.41 -13.71
CA GLN A 320 -4.04 -21.32 -13.55
C GLN A 320 -3.92 -20.87 -12.10
N VAL A 321 -4.98 -21.02 -11.30
CA VAL A 321 -4.96 -20.69 -9.87
C VAL A 321 -4.11 -21.69 -9.08
N GLY A 322 -4.23 -22.99 -9.41
CA GLY A 322 -3.52 -24.06 -8.70
C GLY A 322 -2.03 -24.20 -9.05
N LEU A 323 -1.56 -23.57 -10.14
CA LEU A 323 -0.16 -23.63 -10.60
C LEU A 323 0.71 -22.47 -10.07
N LEU A 324 0.10 -21.46 -9.44
CA LEU A 324 0.79 -20.27 -8.95
C LEU A 324 1.45 -20.46 -7.57
N TYR A 325 1.35 -21.66 -6.96
CA TYR A 325 1.86 -21.97 -5.63
C TYR A 325 2.52 -23.35 -5.54
#